data_AF-A0A853DCU6-F1
#
_entry.id   AF-A0A853DCU6-F1
#
_cell.length_a   1.000
_cell.length_b   1.000
_cell.length_c   1.000
_cell.angle_alpha   90.00
_cell.angle_beta   90.00
_cell.angle_gamma   90.00
#
_symmetry.space_group_name_H-M   'P 1'
#
loop_
_entity.id
_entity.type
_entity.pdbx_description
1 polymer ?
#
loop_
_entity_poly.entity_id
_entity_poly.type
_entity_poly.pdbx_seq_one_letter_code
_entity_poly.pdbx_strand_id
1 'polypeptide(L)'
;MTDSVLDNQTPYHLRWKKSLYLDEFWPNHLIRQIKQGIRQLAACSFRISIYIYHMMRFKTLGILLAVVFGLVVMGYLVLKRHINPDRYFVKRTPSLSFDHIEVQDFIGGISLKPILEETAFNLGTTYDLDDQSFGFEVDSNGYFILTEIPTGATFVLGKVENSIFDDNINAERYTIAIPRSYITKHEGVRGRIPFYESSQFTMMSSGGLKYSWAYKTTIQNPKGESLLLYAASKYMHDGTTTGIVSME
;
A
#
# COMPACT_ATOMS: atom_id res chain seq x y z
N MET A 1 -65.16 92.15 38.71
CA MET A 1 -64.34 92.87 39.70
C MET A 1 -63.32 91.88 40.25
N THR A 2 -62.04 92.27 40.23
CA THR A 2 -60.84 91.70 40.91
C THR A 2 -60.48 90.24 40.59
N ASP A 3 -59.42 89.99 39.81
CA ASP A 3 -58.00 89.78 40.24
C ASP A 3 -57.73 88.26 40.28
N SER A 4 -56.60 87.65 39.92
CA SER A 4 -55.25 88.01 39.47
C SER A 4 -54.58 86.67 39.03
N VAL A 5 -53.84 86.58 37.91
CA VAL A 5 -52.36 86.65 37.76
C VAL A 5 -51.68 85.30 37.41
N LEU A 6 -51.01 85.32 36.23
CA LEU A 6 -49.82 84.60 35.72
C LEU A 6 -49.78 83.05 35.71
N ASP A 7 -49.08 82.35 34.82
CA ASP A 7 -48.44 82.54 33.50
C ASP A 7 -47.85 81.17 33.14
N ASN A 8 -47.81 80.79 31.86
CA ASN A 8 -46.63 80.15 31.23
C ASN A 8 -46.95 79.61 29.83
N GLN A 9 -46.29 80.24 28.86
CA GLN A 9 -46.11 79.81 27.48
C GLN A 9 -45.07 78.69 27.37
N THR A 10 -45.24 77.80 26.38
CA THR A 10 -44.15 77.32 25.51
C THR A 10 -44.73 76.87 24.16
N PRO A 11 -44.05 77.18 23.04
CA PRO A 11 -44.01 76.25 21.91
C PRO A 11 -42.59 76.04 21.37
N TYR A 12 -42.43 75.07 20.47
CA TYR A 12 -41.71 75.15 19.17
C TYR A 12 -40.98 73.84 18.79
N HIS A 13 -41.46 73.26 17.69
CA HIS A 13 -40.84 72.19 16.91
C HIS A 13 -39.66 72.71 16.08
N LEU A 14 -38.51 72.03 16.16
CA LEU A 14 -37.33 72.27 15.32
C LEU A 14 -37.30 71.31 14.11
N ARG A 15 -37.31 71.91 12.92
CA ARG A 15 -37.17 71.27 11.61
C ARG A 15 -35.70 71.36 11.18
N TRP A 16 -35.01 70.22 11.04
CA TRP A 16 -33.60 70.16 10.65
C TRP A 16 -33.39 70.64 9.21
N LYS A 17 -32.66 71.74 9.05
CA LYS A 17 -32.23 72.32 7.77
C LYS A 17 -30.82 71.81 7.43
N LYS A 18 -30.67 71.34 6.20
CA LYS A 18 -29.44 70.87 5.55
C LYS A 18 -28.23 71.78 5.83
N SER A 19 -27.13 71.16 6.25
CA SER A 19 -25.82 71.76 6.50
C SER A 19 -25.24 72.39 5.22
N LEU A 20 -24.98 73.68 5.27
CA LEU A 20 -24.36 74.45 4.19
C LEU A 20 -23.43 75.50 4.84
N TYR A 21 -22.39 75.03 5.54
CA TYR A 21 -21.38 75.88 6.18
C TYR A 21 -20.03 75.14 6.30
N LEU A 22 -19.45 74.71 5.18
CA LEU A 22 -18.08 74.19 5.18
C LEU A 22 -17.20 74.71 4.03
N ASP A 23 -17.72 75.52 3.11
CA ASP A 23 -16.97 75.94 1.91
C ASP A 23 -16.26 77.31 2.02
N GLU A 24 -16.44 78.09 3.10
CA GLU A 24 -15.88 79.46 3.17
C GLU A 24 -14.67 79.66 4.10
N PHE A 25 -14.16 78.61 4.76
CA PHE A 25 -13.13 78.80 5.80
C PHE A 25 -11.72 78.31 5.47
N TRP A 26 -11.48 77.73 4.30
CA TRP A 26 -10.15 77.18 3.96
C TRP A 26 -9.66 77.71 2.60
N PRO A 27 -8.46 78.31 2.51
CA PRO A 27 -7.94 78.80 1.25
C PRO A 27 -7.75 77.63 0.28
N ASN A 28 -8.17 77.80 -0.99
CA ASN A 28 -8.22 76.75 -2.02
C ASN A 28 -6.93 75.92 -2.19
N HIS A 29 -5.77 76.46 -1.81
CA HIS A 29 -4.49 75.74 -1.82
C HIS A 29 -4.42 74.64 -0.74
N LEU A 30 -4.98 74.89 0.44
CA LEU A 30 -4.96 73.97 1.59
C LEU A 30 -5.90 72.78 1.35
N ILE A 31 -7.06 73.01 0.73
CA ILE A 31 -7.98 71.92 0.30
C ILE A 31 -7.32 71.05 -0.79
N ARG A 32 -6.57 71.66 -1.73
CA ARG A 32 -5.84 70.91 -2.77
C ARG A 32 -4.72 70.07 -2.18
N GLN A 33 -3.95 70.60 -1.22
CA GLN A 33 -2.89 69.86 -0.55
C GLN A 33 -3.44 68.69 0.28
N ILE A 34 -4.55 68.88 1.00
CA ILE A 34 -5.22 67.80 1.73
C ILE A 34 -5.72 66.71 0.77
N LYS A 35 -6.38 67.08 -0.33
CA LYS A 35 -6.85 66.10 -1.34
C LYS A 35 -5.69 65.34 -1.99
N GLN A 36 -4.55 66.00 -2.23
CA GLN A 36 -3.34 65.34 -2.74
C GLN A 36 -2.73 64.39 -1.72
N GLY A 37 -2.64 64.80 -0.44
CA GLY A 37 -2.16 63.95 0.65
C GLY A 37 -3.03 62.69 0.85
N ILE A 38 -4.36 62.85 0.82
CA ILE A 38 -5.30 61.72 0.92
C ILE A 38 -5.14 60.76 -0.28
N ARG A 39 -4.99 61.28 -1.51
CA ARG A 39 -4.76 60.45 -2.70
C ARG A 39 -3.42 59.70 -2.64
N GLN A 40 -2.37 60.33 -2.13
CA GLN A 40 -1.06 59.69 -1.97
C GLN A 40 -1.11 58.59 -0.89
N LEU A 41 -1.78 58.83 0.23
CA LEU A 41 -1.97 57.83 1.28
C LEU A 41 -2.81 56.64 0.79
N ALA A 42 -3.88 56.89 0.04
CA ALA A 42 -4.71 55.84 -0.57
C ALA A 42 -3.95 55.03 -1.64
N ALA A 43 -3.11 55.67 -2.45
CA ALA A 43 -2.26 54.97 -3.41
C ALA A 43 -1.18 54.12 -2.71
N CYS A 44 -0.64 54.60 -1.59
CA CYS A 44 0.33 53.86 -0.79
C CYS A 44 -0.30 52.63 -0.11
N SER A 45 -1.48 52.78 0.50
CA SER A 45 -2.21 51.66 1.12
C SER A 45 -2.63 50.61 0.09
N PHE A 46 -3.09 51.03 -1.09
CA PHE A 46 -3.43 50.11 -2.18
C PHE A 46 -2.22 49.29 -2.68
N ARG A 47 -1.04 49.94 -2.83
CA ARG A 47 0.20 49.25 -3.21
C ARG A 47 0.64 48.23 -2.15
N ILE A 48 0.52 48.57 -0.87
CA ILE A 48 0.84 47.66 0.24
C ILE A 48 -0.14 46.47 0.28
N SER A 49 -1.44 46.70 0.08
CA SER A 49 -2.45 45.63 0.01
C SER A 49 -2.19 44.66 -1.14
N ILE A 50 -1.80 45.16 -2.33
CA ILE A 50 -1.40 44.33 -3.47
C ILE A 50 -0.15 43.51 -3.14
N TYR A 51 0.86 44.14 -2.53
CA TYR A 51 2.10 43.45 -2.16
C TYR A 51 1.86 42.34 -1.12
N ILE A 52 1.06 42.61 -0.08
CA ILE A 52 0.67 41.63 0.94
C ILE A 52 -0.13 40.49 0.29
N TYR A 53 -1.06 40.79 -0.61
CA TYR A 53 -1.82 39.79 -1.36
C TYR A 53 -0.92 38.89 -2.22
N HIS A 54 0.03 39.47 -2.95
CA HIS A 54 1.01 38.69 -3.70
C HIS A 54 1.89 37.84 -2.79
N MET A 55 2.40 38.40 -1.69
CA MET A 55 3.24 37.66 -0.74
C MET A 55 2.48 36.49 -0.10
N MET A 56 1.21 36.67 0.25
CA MET A 56 0.35 35.58 0.76
C MET A 56 0.07 34.52 -0.32
N ARG A 57 -0.15 34.94 -1.58
CA ARG A 57 -0.29 34.01 -2.72
C ARG A 57 0.98 33.20 -2.99
N PHE A 58 2.16 33.81 -2.94
CA PHE A 58 3.42 33.09 -3.13
C PHE A 58 3.71 32.12 -2.00
N LYS A 59 3.41 32.48 -0.75
CA LYS A 59 3.54 31.57 0.40
C LYS A 59 2.60 30.37 0.31
N THR A 60 1.32 30.61 -0.03
CA THR A 60 0.34 29.54 -0.19
C THR A 60 0.66 28.62 -1.38
N LEU A 61 1.10 29.19 -2.50
CA LEU A 61 1.57 28.41 -3.66
C LEU A 61 2.83 27.60 -3.33
N GLY A 62 3.77 28.18 -2.57
CA GLY A 62 4.98 27.48 -2.13
C GLY A 62 4.68 26.30 -1.21
N ILE A 63 3.74 26.46 -0.26
CA ILE A 63 3.27 25.36 0.59
C ILE A 63 2.61 24.28 -0.26
N LEU A 64 1.74 24.66 -1.21
CA LEU A 64 1.10 23.71 -2.11
C LEU A 64 2.13 22.89 -2.90
N LEU A 65 3.13 23.55 -3.49
CA LEU A 65 4.19 22.87 -4.25
C LEU A 65 5.03 21.95 -3.36
N ALA A 66 5.38 22.38 -2.15
CA ALA A 66 6.12 21.55 -1.20
C ALA A 66 5.33 20.29 -0.80
N VAL A 67 4.01 20.43 -0.58
CA VAL A 67 3.12 19.28 -0.28
C VAL A 67 3.04 18.35 -1.48
N VAL A 68 2.82 18.86 -2.70
CA VAL A 68 2.77 18.06 -3.92
C VAL A 68 4.09 17.31 -4.14
N PHE A 69 5.21 18.01 -4.00
CA PHE A 69 6.53 17.40 -4.13
C PHE A 69 6.75 16.28 -3.09
N GLY A 70 6.37 16.53 -1.82
CA GLY A 70 6.43 15.53 -0.77
C GLY A 70 5.61 14.28 -1.08
N LEU A 71 4.39 14.45 -1.62
CA LEU A 71 3.54 13.32 -2.04
C LEU A 71 4.15 12.54 -3.21
N VAL A 72 4.75 13.22 -4.19
CA VAL A 72 5.43 12.57 -5.32
C VAL A 72 6.62 11.75 -4.85
N VAL A 73 7.47 12.31 -3.97
CA VAL A 73 8.62 11.59 -3.41
C VAL A 73 8.15 10.39 -2.58
N MET A 74 7.12 10.55 -1.75
CA MET A 74 6.57 9.45 -0.96
C MET A 74 6.01 8.34 -1.86
N GLY A 75 5.26 8.71 -2.90
CA GLY A 75 4.75 7.77 -3.89
C GLY A 75 5.87 7.02 -4.60
N TYR A 76 6.95 7.70 -4.98
CA TYR A 76 8.14 7.09 -5.57
C TYR A 76 8.80 6.07 -4.62
N LEU A 77 8.99 6.43 -3.35
CA LEU A 77 9.59 5.54 -2.35
C LEU A 77 8.74 4.28 -2.12
N VAL A 78 7.41 4.41 -2.13
CA VAL A 78 6.48 3.27 -2.04
C VAL A 78 6.54 2.40 -3.29
N LEU A 79 6.47 3.00 -4.49
CA LEU A 79 6.50 2.27 -5.76
C LEU A 79 7.82 1.52 -5.97
N LYS A 80 8.94 2.08 -5.51
CA LYS A 80 10.27 1.43 -5.54
C LYS A 80 10.54 0.53 -4.32
N ARG A 81 9.57 0.39 -3.41
CA ARG A 81 9.66 -0.43 -2.19
C ARG A 81 10.81 -0.06 -1.25
N HIS A 82 11.29 1.18 -1.31
CA HIS A 82 12.14 1.73 -0.24
C HIS A 82 11.36 1.86 1.06
N ILE A 83 10.07 2.18 0.96
CA ILE A 83 9.11 2.03 2.05
C ILE A 83 8.21 0.86 1.64
N ASN A 84 8.13 -0.17 2.48
CA ASN A 84 7.30 -1.34 2.20
C ASN A 84 5.98 -1.29 2.98
N PRO A 85 4.88 -0.79 2.37
CA PRO A 85 3.59 -0.73 3.04
C PRO A 85 2.91 -2.10 3.20
N ASP A 86 3.44 -3.16 2.59
CA ASP A 86 2.81 -4.49 2.65
C ASP A 86 2.85 -5.09 4.06
N ARG A 87 3.58 -4.52 5.02
CA ARG A 87 3.42 -4.93 6.43
C ARG A 87 2.05 -4.58 7.02
N TYR A 88 1.39 -3.56 6.47
CA TYR A 88 0.14 -3.01 6.99
C TYR A 88 -1.06 -3.29 6.07
N PHE A 89 -0.83 -3.41 4.76
CA PHE A 89 -1.90 -3.52 3.77
C PHE A 89 -1.84 -4.83 3.00
N VAL A 90 -2.20 -5.93 3.68
CA VAL A 90 -2.29 -7.26 3.06
C VAL A 90 -3.71 -7.76 2.94
N LYS A 91 -3.92 -8.67 2.00
CA LYS A 91 -5.06 -9.58 1.95
C LYS A 91 -4.52 -10.98 2.23
N ARG A 92 -5.01 -11.61 3.29
CA ARG A 92 -4.72 -13.00 3.63
C ARG A 92 -5.86 -13.87 3.11
N THR A 93 -5.53 -15.04 2.60
CA THR A 93 -6.53 -16.05 2.27
C THR A 93 -6.87 -16.86 3.52
N PRO A 94 -8.06 -17.47 3.59
CA PRO A 94 -8.29 -18.52 4.57
C PRO A 94 -7.26 -19.65 4.37
N SER A 95 -6.99 -20.38 5.45
CA SER A 95 -6.20 -21.60 5.41
C SER A 95 -6.99 -22.68 4.66
N LEU A 96 -6.39 -23.27 3.64
CA LEU A 96 -7.01 -24.31 2.83
C LEU A 96 -6.35 -25.65 3.14
N SER A 97 -7.18 -26.67 3.38
CA SER A 97 -6.71 -28.06 3.43
C SER A 97 -6.62 -28.63 2.01
N PHE A 98 -5.75 -29.60 1.84
CA PHE A 98 -5.59 -30.36 0.59
C PHE A 98 -5.18 -31.80 0.92
N ASP A 99 -5.51 -32.72 0.04
CA ASP A 99 -5.28 -34.15 0.20
C ASP A 99 -4.29 -34.72 -0.80
N HIS A 100 -3.99 -33.99 -1.87
CA HIS A 100 -3.02 -34.39 -2.89
C HIS A 100 -1.97 -33.32 -3.14
N ILE A 101 -0.78 -33.77 -3.51
CA ILE A 101 0.31 -32.94 -3.96
C ILE A 101 0.88 -33.51 -5.25
N GLU A 102 1.05 -32.63 -6.23
CA GLU A 102 1.72 -32.93 -7.49
C GLU A 102 3.21 -32.69 -7.30
N VAL A 103 4.02 -33.66 -7.69
CA VAL A 103 5.48 -33.55 -7.70
C VAL A 103 5.96 -33.74 -9.12
N GLN A 104 6.73 -32.80 -9.62
CA GLN A 104 7.34 -32.90 -10.94
C GLN A 104 8.85 -32.77 -10.81
N ASP A 105 9.55 -33.82 -11.24
CA ASP A 105 11.00 -33.84 -11.35
C ASP A 105 11.46 -32.93 -12.50
N PHE A 106 12.61 -32.29 -12.39
CA PHE A 106 13.20 -31.51 -13.47
C PHE A 106 14.72 -31.42 -13.33
N ILE A 107 15.39 -30.97 -14.38
CA ILE A 107 16.85 -30.78 -14.34
C ILE A 107 17.22 -29.74 -13.28
N GLY A 108 17.81 -30.19 -12.17
CA GLY A 108 18.28 -29.35 -11.07
C GLY A 108 17.40 -29.37 -9.82
N GLY A 109 16.36 -30.20 -9.76
CA GLY A 109 15.54 -30.31 -8.55
C GLY A 109 14.15 -30.90 -8.78
N ILE A 110 13.27 -30.70 -7.80
CA ILE A 110 11.87 -31.09 -7.86
C ILE A 110 10.95 -29.93 -7.57
N SER A 111 9.78 -29.95 -8.19
CA SER A 111 8.74 -28.95 -7.97
C SER A 111 7.55 -29.60 -7.28
N LEU A 112 7.08 -28.99 -6.20
CA LEU A 112 5.93 -29.45 -5.42
C LEU A 112 4.79 -28.46 -5.59
N LYS A 113 3.58 -28.96 -5.84
CA LYS A 113 2.39 -28.14 -6.01
C LYS A 113 1.19 -28.78 -5.32
N PRO A 114 0.63 -28.16 -4.27
CA PRO A 114 -0.58 -28.67 -3.63
C PRO A 114 -1.74 -28.61 -4.62
N ILE A 115 -2.52 -29.69 -4.70
CA ILE A 115 -3.74 -29.74 -5.51
C ILE A 115 -4.87 -29.17 -4.66
N LEU A 116 -5.31 -27.96 -5.01
CA LEU A 116 -6.39 -27.25 -4.31
C LEU A 116 -7.71 -27.43 -5.08
N GLU A 117 -8.83 -27.36 -4.37
CA GLU A 117 -10.17 -27.33 -4.99
C GLU A 117 -10.30 -26.19 -6.01
N GLU A 118 -11.12 -26.38 -7.06
CA GLU A 118 -11.21 -25.48 -8.22
C GLU A 118 -11.45 -24.00 -7.87
N THR A 119 -12.19 -23.73 -6.79
CA THR A 119 -12.47 -22.36 -6.32
C THR A 119 -11.22 -21.62 -5.82
N ALA A 120 -10.14 -22.33 -5.53
CA ALA A 120 -8.87 -21.83 -5.02
C ALA A 120 -7.74 -21.80 -6.06
N PHE A 121 -8.03 -22.03 -7.35
CA PHE A 121 -7.01 -22.10 -8.41
C PHE A 121 -6.07 -20.87 -8.47
N ASN A 122 -6.57 -19.68 -8.12
CA ASN A 122 -5.78 -18.43 -8.06
C ASN A 122 -4.71 -18.41 -6.93
N LEU A 123 -4.68 -19.43 -6.08
CA LEU A 123 -3.73 -19.60 -4.97
C LEU A 123 -2.73 -20.74 -5.24
N GLY A 124 -2.88 -21.47 -6.34
CA GLY A 124 -1.91 -22.48 -6.74
C GLY A 124 -0.54 -21.85 -6.92
N THR A 125 0.42 -22.31 -6.13
CA THR A 125 1.84 -21.98 -6.31
C THR A 125 2.62 -23.27 -6.45
N THR A 126 3.71 -23.18 -7.19
CA THR A 126 4.73 -24.22 -7.24
C THR A 126 5.86 -23.85 -6.27
N TYR A 127 6.41 -24.85 -5.60
CA TYR A 127 7.56 -24.76 -4.72
C TYR A 127 8.70 -25.55 -5.34
N ASP A 128 9.72 -24.86 -5.83
CA ASP A 128 10.90 -25.51 -6.42
C ASP A 128 11.93 -25.77 -5.32
N LEU A 129 12.37 -27.03 -5.22
CA LEU A 129 13.42 -27.50 -4.31
C LEU A 129 14.61 -27.90 -5.15
N ASP A 130 15.77 -27.29 -4.89
CA ASP A 130 17.00 -27.63 -5.61
C ASP A 130 17.59 -28.98 -5.17
N ASP A 131 18.25 -29.65 -6.11
CA ASP A 131 18.90 -30.95 -5.92
C ASP A 131 20.13 -30.93 -5.01
N GLN A 132 20.64 -29.75 -4.66
CA GLN A 132 21.75 -29.58 -3.72
C GLN A 132 21.26 -29.57 -2.27
N SER A 133 20.02 -29.15 -2.04
CA SER A 133 19.40 -29.00 -0.73
C SER A 133 18.42 -30.12 -0.43
N PHE A 134 17.78 -30.71 -1.46
CA PHE A 134 16.79 -31.75 -1.30
C PHE A 134 17.02 -32.92 -2.26
N GLY A 135 16.89 -34.13 -1.73
CA GLY A 135 16.80 -35.37 -2.50
C GLY A 135 15.44 -36.02 -2.30
N PHE A 136 15.05 -36.93 -3.18
CA PHE A 136 13.82 -37.70 -3.04
C PHE A 136 14.01 -39.14 -3.48
N GLU A 137 13.18 -40.02 -2.93
CA GLU A 137 13.05 -41.40 -3.37
C GLU A 137 11.60 -41.88 -3.23
N VAL A 138 11.25 -42.90 -4.02
CA VAL A 138 10.00 -43.65 -3.84
C VAL A 138 10.35 -45.02 -3.30
N ASP A 139 9.87 -45.34 -2.10
CA ASP A 139 10.16 -46.61 -1.44
C ASP A 139 9.49 -47.80 -2.15
N SER A 140 9.82 -49.02 -1.72
CA SER A 140 9.26 -50.25 -2.29
C SER A 140 7.73 -50.40 -2.07
N ASN A 141 7.14 -49.62 -1.17
CA ASN A 141 5.70 -49.60 -0.89
C ASN A 141 4.98 -48.47 -1.65
N GLY A 142 5.70 -47.68 -2.45
CA GLY A 142 5.19 -46.55 -3.20
C GLY A 142 5.00 -45.29 -2.37
N TYR A 143 5.66 -45.14 -1.22
CA TYR A 143 5.70 -43.89 -0.47
C TYR A 143 6.80 -42.97 -1.01
N PHE A 144 6.44 -41.71 -1.20
CA PHE A 144 7.38 -40.67 -1.57
C PHE A 144 8.06 -40.12 -0.31
N ILE A 145 9.39 -40.16 -0.29
CA ILE A 145 10.22 -39.71 0.82
C ILE A 145 11.07 -38.54 0.32
N LEU A 146 10.96 -37.42 1.03
CA LEU A 146 11.78 -36.24 0.81
C LEU A 146 12.90 -36.21 1.84
N THR A 147 14.12 -35.89 1.41
CA THR A 147 15.30 -35.80 2.28
C THR A 147 15.94 -34.43 2.12
N GLU A 148 16.12 -33.70 3.21
CA GLU A 148 16.91 -32.49 3.24
C GLU A 148 18.39 -32.86 3.36
N ILE A 149 19.19 -32.58 2.34
CA ILE A 149 20.58 -33.04 2.19
C ILE A 149 21.49 -32.47 3.29
N PRO A 150 21.45 -31.16 3.62
CA PRO A 150 22.34 -30.60 4.64
C PRO A 150 22.12 -31.16 6.05
N THR A 151 20.88 -31.49 6.40
CA THR A 151 20.48 -31.94 7.75
C THR A 151 20.35 -33.45 7.85
N GLY A 152 20.16 -34.14 6.71
CA GLY A 152 19.77 -35.55 6.66
C GLY A 152 18.34 -35.80 7.15
N ALA A 153 17.54 -34.75 7.40
CA ALA A 153 16.17 -34.89 7.84
C ALA A 153 15.33 -35.51 6.71
N THR A 154 14.45 -36.44 7.06
CA THR A 154 13.57 -37.11 6.10
C THR A 154 12.12 -36.84 6.44
N PHE A 155 11.27 -36.77 5.42
CA PHE A 155 9.84 -36.57 5.55
C PHE A 155 9.10 -37.44 4.55
N VAL A 156 8.24 -38.33 5.06
CA VAL A 156 7.36 -39.15 4.22
C VAL A 156 6.16 -38.30 3.80
N LEU A 157 6.07 -37.97 2.52
CA LEU A 157 5.05 -37.05 2.01
C LEU A 157 3.68 -37.73 1.86
N GLY A 158 3.68 -38.97 1.38
CA GLY A 158 2.46 -39.73 1.11
C GLY A 158 2.67 -40.85 0.11
N LYS A 159 1.58 -41.46 -0.33
CA LYS A 159 1.62 -42.58 -1.28
C LYS A 159 1.47 -42.07 -2.72
N VAL A 160 2.34 -42.52 -3.61
CA VAL A 160 2.24 -42.26 -5.05
C VAL A 160 1.03 -43.03 -5.59
N GLU A 161 0.04 -42.30 -6.13
CA GLU A 161 -1.16 -42.89 -6.75
C GLU A 161 -1.05 -43.00 -8.27
N ASN A 162 -0.38 -42.02 -8.88
CA ASN A 162 -0.20 -41.96 -10.32
C ASN A 162 1.19 -41.41 -10.66
N SER A 163 1.78 -41.93 -11.73
CA SER A 163 2.98 -41.39 -12.34
C SER A 163 2.75 -41.24 -13.84
N ILE A 164 3.04 -40.05 -14.36
CA ILE A 164 2.94 -39.74 -15.79
C ILE A 164 4.28 -39.17 -16.21
N PHE A 165 4.88 -39.75 -17.25
CA PHE A 165 6.01 -39.13 -17.92
C PHE A 165 5.47 -38.05 -18.88
N ASP A 166 5.89 -36.81 -18.67
CA ASP A 166 5.50 -35.68 -19.53
C ASP A 166 6.60 -35.43 -20.56
N ASP A 167 6.37 -35.94 -21.78
CA ASP A 167 7.31 -35.86 -22.90
C ASP A 167 7.73 -34.42 -23.23
N ASN A 168 6.89 -33.42 -22.94
CA ASN A 168 7.19 -32.03 -23.29
C ASN A 168 8.29 -31.42 -22.43
N ILE A 169 8.39 -31.89 -21.18
CA ILE A 169 9.37 -31.43 -20.19
C ILE A 169 10.40 -32.51 -19.86
N ASN A 170 10.27 -33.69 -20.48
CA ASN A 170 11.13 -34.86 -20.30
C ASN A 170 11.34 -35.21 -18.82
N ALA A 171 10.23 -35.30 -18.09
CA ALA A 171 10.21 -35.42 -16.64
C ALA A 171 9.04 -36.28 -16.14
N GLU A 172 9.26 -36.97 -15.02
CA GLU A 172 8.20 -37.68 -14.31
C GLU A 172 7.39 -36.72 -13.43
N ARG A 173 6.08 -36.84 -13.53
CA ARG A 173 5.09 -36.17 -12.69
C ARG A 173 4.35 -37.19 -11.86
N TYR A 174 4.48 -37.07 -10.55
CA TYR A 174 3.79 -37.90 -9.56
C TYR A 174 2.59 -37.17 -8.98
N THR A 175 1.49 -37.90 -8.78
CA THR A 175 0.40 -37.47 -7.91
C THR A 175 0.49 -38.26 -6.62
N ILE A 176 0.65 -37.55 -5.50
CA ILE A 176 0.86 -38.15 -4.19
C ILE A 176 -0.35 -37.87 -3.32
N ALA A 177 -0.98 -38.91 -2.80
CA ALA A 177 -2.02 -38.83 -1.80
C ALA A 177 -1.41 -38.70 -0.41
N ILE A 178 -1.79 -37.63 0.29
CA ILE A 178 -1.34 -37.34 1.64
C ILE A 178 -2.16 -38.18 2.62
N PRO A 179 -1.53 -38.85 3.61
CA PRO A 179 -2.28 -39.65 4.57
C PRO A 179 -3.30 -38.80 5.32
N ARG A 180 -4.52 -39.32 5.50
CA ARG A 180 -5.61 -38.60 6.20
C ARG A 180 -5.29 -38.22 7.65
N SER A 181 -4.29 -38.85 8.26
CA SER A 181 -3.82 -38.52 9.60
C SER A 181 -2.94 -37.27 9.65
N TYR A 182 -2.53 -36.75 8.49
CA TYR A 182 -1.68 -35.57 8.40
C TYR A 182 -2.54 -34.31 8.42
N ILE A 183 -1.96 -33.23 8.93
CA ILE A 183 -2.58 -31.91 8.93
C ILE A 183 -1.94 -31.12 7.78
N THR A 184 -2.76 -30.76 6.78
CA THR A 184 -2.32 -29.97 5.63
C THR A 184 -2.93 -28.58 5.68
N LYS A 185 -2.09 -27.56 5.40
CA LYS A 185 -2.50 -26.16 5.37
C LYS A 185 -1.79 -25.45 4.24
N HIS A 186 -2.54 -24.73 3.42
CA HIS A 186 -2.04 -23.83 2.40
C HIS A 186 -2.60 -22.42 2.63
N GLU A 187 -1.71 -21.43 2.69
CA GLU A 187 -2.03 -20.05 3.00
C GLU A 187 -1.33 -19.10 2.02
N GLY A 188 -2.08 -18.14 1.49
CA GLY A 188 -1.59 -17.08 0.63
C GLY A 188 -1.76 -15.70 1.26
N VAL A 189 -0.76 -14.86 1.06
CA VAL A 189 -0.79 -13.45 1.46
C VAL A 189 -0.40 -12.60 0.26
N ARG A 190 -1.20 -11.58 -0.05
CA ARG A 190 -0.93 -10.66 -1.16
C ARG A 190 -1.00 -9.21 -0.71
N GLY A 191 -0.04 -8.40 -1.14
CA GLY A 191 -0.01 -6.97 -0.90
C GLY A 191 -1.11 -6.27 -1.70
N ARG A 192 -1.71 -5.22 -1.14
CA ARG A 192 -2.75 -4.43 -1.83
C ARG A 192 -2.19 -3.29 -2.66
N ILE A 193 -0.93 -2.92 -2.42
CA ILE A 193 -0.28 -1.81 -3.11
C ILE A 193 0.62 -2.38 -4.19
N PRO A 194 0.52 -1.93 -5.45
CA PRO A 194 1.44 -2.37 -6.48
C PRO A 194 2.82 -1.71 -6.31
N PHE A 195 3.86 -2.36 -6.80
CA PHE A 195 5.20 -1.80 -6.91
C PHE A 195 5.73 -1.95 -8.33
N TYR A 196 6.68 -1.10 -8.70
CA TYR A 196 7.28 -1.14 -10.02
C TYR A 196 8.54 -2.01 -9.99
N GLU A 197 8.53 -3.09 -10.76
CA GLU A 197 9.71 -3.89 -11.02
C GLU A 197 10.31 -3.53 -12.38
N SER A 198 11.57 -3.08 -12.36
CA SER A 198 12.33 -2.91 -13.59
C SER A 198 12.81 -4.28 -14.08
N SER A 199 12.43 -4.67 -15.29
CA SER A 199 13.07 -5.79 -15.96
C SER A 199 14.51 -5.43 -16.29
N GLN A 200 15.46 -6.32 -16.03
CA GLN A 200 16.82 -6.18 -16.53
C GLN A 200 16.82 -6.46 -18.04
N PHE A 201 17.27 -5.47 -18.81
CA PHE A 201 17.46 -5.41 -20.26
C PHE A 201 17.62 -6.75 -21.00
N THR A 202 16.51 -7.43 -21.26
CA THR A 202 16.36 -8.34 -22.40
C THR A 202 15.28 -7.74 -23.27
N MET A 203 15.53 -7.56 -24.56
CA MET A 203 14.80 -6.65 -25.48
C MET A 203 13.29 -6.94 -25.67
N MET A 204 12.68 -7.83 -24.87
CA MET A 204 11.27 -8.21 -24.92
C MET A 204 10.54 -8.18 -23.56
N SER A 205 11.21 -7.83 -22.45
CA SER A 205 10.57 -7.80 -21.13
C SER A 205 10.24 -6.37 -20.70
N SER A 206 8.98 -5.96 -20.85
CA SER A 206 8.51 -4.69 -20.30
C SER A 206 8.47 -4.78 -18.77
N GLY A 207 9.17 -3.89 -18.08
CA GLY A 207 8.94 -3.64 -16.65
C GLY A 207 7.46 -3.29 -16.38
N GLY A 208 7.00 -3.48 -15.15
CA GLY A 208 5.58 -3.33 -14.86
C GLY A 208 5.23 -3.23 -13.39
N LEU A 209 3.96 -2.91 -13.15
CA LEU A 209 3.39 -2.92 -11.80
C LEU A 209 3.07 -4.37 -11.40
N LYS A 210 3.69 -4.82 -10.31
CA LYS A 210 3.44 -6.12 -9.69
C LYS A 210 2.93 -5.96 -8.28
N TYR A 211 2.35 -7.03 -7.74
CA TYR A 211 1.95 -7.10 -6.34
C TYR A 211 2.85 -8.08 -5.62
N SER A 212 3.21 -7.73 -4.39
CA SER A 212 3.97 -8.67 -3.57
C SER A 212 3.04 -9.78 -3.09
N TRP A 213 3.59 -10.97 -2.97
CA TRP A 213 2.89 -12.16 -2.52
C TRP A 213 3.83 -13.06 -1.71
N ALA A 214 3.23 -13.89 -0.86
CA ALA A 214 3.87 -15.02 -0.20
C ALA A 214 2.85 -16.16 -0.09
N TYR A 215 3.32 -17.38 -0.26
CA TYR A 215 2.56 -18.60 -0.09
C TYR A 215 3.30 -19.52 0.87
N LYS A 216 2.54 -20.14 1.76
CA LYS A 216 3.04 -21.06 2.77
C LYS A 216 2.21 -22.32 2.71
N THR A 217 2.88 -23.45 2.53
CA THR A 217 2.27 -24.77 2.67
C THR A 217 2.93 -25.48 3.84
N THR A 218 2.12 -26.13 4.68
CA THR A 218 2.58 -26.92 5.80
C THR A 218 1.91 -28.28 5.74
N ILE A 219 2.72 -29.33 5.83
CA ILE A 219 2.27 -30.72 5.91
C ILE A 219 2.85 -31.28 7.20
N GLN A 220 2.01 -31.55 8.18
CA GLN A 220 2.42 -32.03 9.49
C GLN A 220 1.96 -33.47 9.68
N ASN A 221 2.89 -34.34 10.04
CA ASN A 221 2.60 -35.74 10.33
C ASN A 221 2.12 -35.92 11.79
N PRO A 222 1.55 -37.09 12.15
CA PRO A 222 1.09 -37.37 13.51
C PRO A 222 2.18 -37.37 14.58
N LYS A 223 3.46 -37.46 14.17
CA LYS A 223 4.61 -37.45 15.09
C LYS A 223 5.07 -36.03 15.42
N GLY A 224 4.49 -35.00 14.79
CA GLY A 224 4.85 -33.60 15.01
C GLY A 224 5.90 -33.05 14.04
N GLU A 225 6.47 -33.89 13.17
CA GLU A 225 7.36 -33.44 12.10
C GLU A 225 6.54 -32.72 11.03
N SER A 226 7.09 -31.65 10.47
CA SER A 226 6.42 -30.80 9.51
C SER A 226 7.32 -30.51 8.31
N LEU A 227 6.80 -30.72 7.11
CA LEU A 227 7.36 -30.14 5.89
C LEU A 227 6.79 -28.74 5.71
N LEU A 228 7.67 -27.74 5.73
CA LEU A 228 7.36 -26.35 5.50
C LEU A 228 7.81 -25.96 4.10
N LEU A 229 6.88 -25.55 3.24
CA LEU A 229 7.18 -25.03 1.91
C LEU A 229 6.82 -23.55 1.87
N TYR A 230 7.78 -22.71 1.50
CA TYR A 230 7.59 -21.26 1.47
C TYR A 230 8.09 -20.67 0.15
N ALA A 231 7.24 -19.89 -0.49
CA ALA A 231 7.57 -19.14 -1.68
C ALA A 231 7.08 -17.70 -1.51
N ALA A 232 7.93 -16.72 -1.80
CA ALA A 232 7.53 -15.33 -1.72
C ALA A 232 8.22 -14.47 -2.77
N SER A 233 7.51 -13.44 -3.21
CA SER A 233 8.14 -12.30 -3.86
C SER A 233 9.06 -11.57 -2.87
N LYS A 234 10.12 -10.95 -3.41
CA LYS A 234 11.18 -10.24 -2.67
C LYS A 234 10.70 -9.33 -1.51
N TYR A 235 9.51 -8.74 -1.61
CA TYR A 235 9.01 -7.75 -0.65
C TYR A 235 8.05 -8.32 0.41
N MET A 236 7.80 -9.64 0.39
CA MET A 236 6.93 -10.32 1.37
C MET A 236 7.63 -11.43 2.13
N HIS A 237 8.93 -11.62 1.91
CA HIS A 237 9.74 -12.58 2.66
C HIS A 237 9.76 -12.20 4.16
N ASP A 238 9.29 -13.10 5.01
CA ASP A 238 9.19 -12.90 6.46
C ASP A 238 10.29 -13.63 7.26
N GLY A 239 11.27 -14.21 6.56
CA GLY A 239 12.34 -15.01 7.14
C GLY A 239 12.00 -16.50 7.25
N THR A 240 10.79 -16.91 6.88
CA THR A 240 10.44 -18.33 6.77
C THR A 240 11.21 -18.96 5.61
N THR A 241 11.83 -20.10 5.86
CA THR A 241 12.50 -20.91 4.84
C THR A 241 11.77 -22.22 4.62
N THR A 242 11.91 -22.76 3.41
CA THR A 242 11.50 -24.12 3.12
C THR A 242 12.41 -25.10 3.85
N GLY A 243 11.86 -26.16 4.42
CA GLY A 243 12.65 -27.15 5.17
C GLY A 243 11.79 -28.19 5.91
N ILE A 244 12.47 -29.19 6.46
CA ILE A 244 11.86 -30.22 7.31
C ILE A 244 12.12 -29.84 8.77
N VAL A 245 11.06 -29.63 9.54
CA VAL A 245 11.16 -29.13 10.92
C VAL A 245 10.47 -30.11 11.86
N SER A 246 11.16 -30.53 12.92
CA SER A 246 10.53 -31.21 14.05
C SER A 246 10.08 -30.18 15.07
N MET A 247 8.79 -30.16 15.43
CA MET A 247 8.36 -29.42 16.62
C MET A 247 8.73 -30.27 17.85
N GLU A 248 9.82 -29.91 18.53
CA GLU A 248 10.08 -30.36 19.91
C GLU A 248 9.09 -29.75 20.91
#